data_AF-A0A497P8V4-F1
#
_entry.id   AF-A0A497P8V4-F1
#
_cell.length_a   1.000
_cell.length_b   1.000
_cell.length_c   1.000
_cell.angle_alpha   90.00
_cell.angle_beta   90.00
_cell.angle_gamma   90.00
#
_symmetry.space_group_name_H-M   'P 1'
#
loop_
_entity.id
_entity.type
_entity.pdbx_description
1 polymer ?
#
loop_
_entity_poly.entity_id
_entity_poly.type
_entity_poly.pdbx_seq_one_letter_code
_entity_poly.pdbx_strand_id
1 'polypeptide(L)'
;DELIVKFLPLVENLARKFSTTQQASGVLSINDLIQIRSEALIRAVDKLDWDKLIDSEDIEKTLKSFFAKRIKGHIRRRVDMARGGIRIPEHKLNEIRKNPKDKKMVEMFFNSIFLSIDVPVIKPNSNNDDETMMFDHIDTSEPYNIHIMNAYLKSLMEKHLDKNEYEVLRMSYGLDCDKHSAKEIADKLNIKGVSSYVRVSELKKQAVQKLIDSVDHSQVLDFL
;
A
#
# COMPACT_ATOMS: atom_id res chain seq x y z
N ASP A 1 26.85 -32.32 3.63
CA ASP A 1 25.63 -32.79 2.91
C ASP A 1 25.03 -34.09 3.45
N GLU A 2 25.81 -35.17 3.66
CA GLU A 2 25.24 -36.44 4.15
C GLU A 2 24.46 -36.34 5.48
N LEU A 3 24.96 -35.55 6.44
CA LEU A 3 24.27 -35.28 7.70
C LEU A 3 22.92 -34.57 7.51
N ILE A 4 22.84 -33.64 6.54
CA ILE A 4 21.60 -32.92 6.25
C ILE A 4 20.56 -33.92 5.76
N VAL A 5 20.92 -34.78 4.79
CA VAL A 5 20.01 -35.80 4.24
C VAL A 5 19.53 -36.78 5.32
N LYS A 6 20.44 -37.26 6.19
CA LYS A 6 20.10 -38.19 7.28
C LYS A 6 19.12 -37.59 8.30
N PHE A 7 19.19 -36.28 8.54
CA PHE A 7 18.36 -35.59 9.54
C PHE A 7 17.16 -34.82 8.96
N LEU A 8 16.93 -34.85 7.64
CA LEU A 8 15.70 -34.30 7.03
C LEU A 8 14.40 -34.91 7.60
N PRO A 9 14.30 -36.23 7.86
CA PRO A 9 13.10 -36.81 8.49
C PRO A 9 12.82 -36.25 9.89
N LEU A 10 13.85 -35.80 10.62
CA LEU A 10 13.68 -35.14 11.91
C LEU A 10 13.00 -33.77 11.74
N VAL A 11 13.36 -33.02 10.70
CA VAL A 11 12.76 -31.73 10.37
C VAL A 11 11.27 -31.88 10.11
N GLU A 12 10.88 -32.83 9.26
CA GLU A 12 9.50 -33.09 8.90
C GLU A 12 8.65 -33.51 10.12
N ASN A 13 9.17 -34.45 10.92
CA ASN A 13 8.52 -34.88 12.16
C ASN A 13 8.30 -33.73 13.14
N LEU A 14 9.28 -32.83 13.27
CA LEU A 14 9.14 -31.66 14.12
C LEU A 14 8.14 -30.64 13.53
N ALA A 15 8.06 -30.51 12.21
CA ALA A 15 7.13 -29.60 11.52
C ALA A 15 5.68 -30.03 11.69
N ARG A 16 5.39 -31.33 11.48
CA ARG A 16 4.04 -31.91 11.62
C ARG A 16 3.50 -31.84 13.05
N LYS A 17 4.37 -31.78 14.06
CA LYS A 17 3.99 -31.59 15.48
C LYS A 17 3.65 -30.13 15.83
N PHE A 18 3.88 -29.19 14.92
CA PHE A 18 3.60 -27.78 15.18
C PHE A 18 2.14 -27.48 14.83
N SER A 19 1.46 -26.72 15.69
CA SER A 19 0.08 -26.32 15.41
C SER A 19 0.04 -25.41 14.18
N THR A 20 -0.88 -25.70 13.26
CA THR A 20 -1.16 -24.89 12.06
C THR A 20 -2.18 -23.78 12.32
N THR A 21 -2.61 -23.61 13.58
CA THR A 21 -3.50 -22.50 13.94
C THR A 21 -2.79 -21.17 13.73
N GLN A 22 -3.50 -20.16 13.21
CA GLN A 22 -2.92 -18.83 12.95
C GLN A 22 -2.26 -18.23 14.20
N GLN A 23 -2.79 -18.50 15.40
CA GLN A 23 -2.20 -18.04 16.66
C GLN A 23 -0.80 -18.65 16.92
N ALA A 24 -0.56 -19.87 16.45
CA ALA A 24 0.66 -20.63 16.66
C ALA A 24 1.66 -20.49 15.50
N SER A 25 1.21 -20.56 14.24
CA SER A 25 2.07 -20.53 13.04
C SER A 25 2.05 -19.19 12.28
N GLY A 26 1.20 -18.24 12.67
CA GLY A 26 1.01 -17.01 11.92
C GLY A 26 0.40 -17.29 10.55
N VAL A 27 0.96 -16.67 9.52
CA VAL A 27 0.58 -16.86 8.11
C VAL A 27 1.30 -18.07 7.47
N LEU A 28 2.21 -18.73 8.18
CA LEU A 28 3.05 -19.80 7.63
C LEU A 28 2.25 -21.11 7.45
N SER A 29 2.35 -21.68 6.25
CA SER A 29 1.82 -23.01 5.91
C SER A 29 2.75 -24.13 6.39
N ILE A 30 2.27 -25.38 6.37
CA ILE A 30 3.10 -26.54 6.70
C ILE A 30 4.36 -26.65 5.82
N ASN A 31 4.25 -26.27 4.54
CA ASN A 31 5.37 -26.28 3.61
C ASN A 31 6.43 -25.24 4.02
N ASP A 32 6.00 -24.05 4.43
CA ASP A 32 6.88 -22.99 4.91
C ASP A 32 7.60 -23.43 6.19
N LEU A 33 6.87 -24.05 7.12
CA LEU A 33 7.45 -24.59 8.34
C LEU A 33 8.52 -25.63 8.05
N ILE A 34 8.32 -26.52 7.07
CA ILE A 34 9.31 -27.51 6.65
C ILE A 34 10.54 -26.80 6.07
N GLN A 35 10.35 -25.87 5.13
CA GLN A 35 11.46 -25.17 4.48
C GLN A 35 12.32 -24.36 5.46
N ILE A 36 11.68 -23.62 6.37
CA ILE A 36 12.38 -22.85 7.41
C ILE A 36 13.21 -23.77 8.31
N ARG A 37 12.68 -24.94 8.65
CA ARG A 37 13.38 -25.90 9.51
C ARG A 37 14.51 -26.61 8.77
N SER A 38 14.38 -26.84 7.47
CA SER A 38 15.45 -27.34 6.60
C SER A 38 16.58 -26.32 6.50
N GLU A 39 16.27 -25.03 6.29
CA GLU A 39 17.24 -23.93 6.35
C GLU A 39 18.00 -23.92 7.69
N ALA A 40 17.27 -24.10 8.79
CA ALA A 40 17.86 -24.14 10.12
C ALA A 40 18.75 -25.38 10.36
N LEU A 41 18.40 -26.54 9.77
CA LEU A 41 19.21 -27.75 9.83
C LEU A 41 20.54 -27.54 9.11
N ILE A 42 20.53 -27.00 7.89
CA ILE A 42 21.74 -26.71 7.11
C ILE A 42 22.69 -25.84 7.94
N ARG A 43 22.18 -24.70 8.44
CA ARG A 43 22.96 -23.79 9.30
C ARG A 43 23.45 -24.42 10.60
N ALA A 44 22.75 -25.42 11.13
CA ALA A 44 23.16 -26.11 12.33
C ALA A 44 24.29 -27.09 12.05
N VAL A 45 24.23 -27.80 10.92
CA VAL A 45 25.30 -28.69 10.45
C VAL A 45 26.59 -27.90 10.22
N ASP A 46 26.50 -26.71 9.60
CA ASP A 46 27.68 -25.84 9.39
C ASP A 46 28.33 -25.34 10.69
N LYS A 47 27.55 -25.30 11.78
CA LYS A 47 27.99 -24.82 13.11
C LYS A 47 28.30 -25.97 14.06
N LEU A 48 28.40 -27.19 13.55
CA LEU A 48 28.73 -28.35 14.35
C LEU A 48 30.21 -28.31 14.72
N ASP A 49 30.48 -28.46 16.01
CA ASP A 49 31.82 -28.53 16.58
C ASP A 49 32.15 -30.00 16.82
N TRP A 50 32.97 -30.59 15.94
CA TRP A 50 33.26 -32.02 15.94
C TRP A 50 34.09 -32.45 17.14
N ASP A 51 35.00 -31.60 17.60
CA ASP A 51 35.87 -31.89 18.74
C ASP A 51 35.04 -32.12 20.01
N LYS A 52 34.04 -31.26 20.24
CA LYS A 52 33.07 -31.43 21.34
C LYS A 52 32.13 -32.60 21.17
N LEU A 53 31.93 -33.06 19.94
CA LEU A 53 31.01 -34.15 19.66
C LEU A 53 31.64 -35.51 19.95
N ILE A 54 32.95 -35.65 19.71
CA ILE A 54 33.70 -36.90 19.94
C ILE A 54 33.79 -37.21 21.45
N ASP A 55 33.82 -36.19 22.29
CA ASP A 55 33.82 -36.32 23.76
C ASP A 55 32.45 -36.73 24.35
N SER A 56 31.41 -36.83 23.52
CA SER A 56 30.05 -37.17 23.96
C SER A 56 29.86 -38.69 24.07
N GLU A 57 29.32 -39.15 25.21
CA GLU A 57 28.98 -40.57 25.44
C GLU A 57 28.02 -41.15 24.39
N ASP A 58 27.03 -40.35 23.93
CA ASP A 58 26.07 -40.72 22.89
C ASP A 58 26.01 -39.64 21.81
N ILE A 59 26.79 -39.85 20.74
CA ILE A 59 26.90 -38.93 19.60
C ILE A 59 25.53 -38.69 18.94
N GLU A 60 24.73 -39.74 18.76
CA GLU A 60 23.46 -39.64 18.03
C GLU A 60 22.42 -38.81 18.80
N LYS A 61 22.30 -39.05 20.11
CA LYS A 61 21.42 -38.29 20.98
C LYS A 61 21.87 -36.83 21.09
N THR A 62 23.17 -36.59 21.17
CA THR A 62 23.73 -35.23 21.19
C THR A 62 23.42 -34.49 19.89
N LEU A 63 23.62 -35.11 18.72
CA LEU A 63 23.24 -34.54 17.42
C LEU A 63 21.75 -34.20 17.34
N LYS A 64 20.87 -35.15 17.71
CA LYS A 64 19.41 -34.94 17.72
C LYS A 64 19.02 -33.76 18.61
N SER A 65 19.60 -33.68 19.81
CA SER A 65 19.31 -32.59 20.76
C SER A 65 19.80 -31.23 20.25
N PHE A 66 21.00 -31.19 19.67
CA PHE A 66 21.61 -29.99 19.12
C PHE A 66 20.81 -29.45 17.94
N PHE A 67 20.50 -30.30 16.95
CA PHE A 67 19.70 -29.91 15.79
C PHE A 67 18.29 -29.49 16.22
N ALA A 68 17.62 -30.25 17.09
CA ALA A 68 16.29 -29.88 17.58
C ALA A 68 16.28 -28.51 18.29
N LYS A 69 17.30 -28.20 19.09
CA LYS A 69 17.42 -26.89 19.77
C LYS A 69 17.59 -25.74 18.76
N ARG A 70 18.44 -25.92 17.74
CA ARG A 70 18.68 -24.90 16.69
C ARG A 70 17.45 -24.69 15.81
N ILE A 71 16.83 -25.77 15.36
CA ILE A 71 15.61 -25.74 14.54
C ILE A 71 14.47 -25.04 15.29
N LYS A 72 14.22 -25.40 16.56
CA LYS A 72 13.19 -24.76 17.40
C LYS A 72 13.44 -23.27 17.64
N GLY A 73 14.70 -22.85 17.80
CA GLY A 73 15.05 -21.45 17.96
C GLY A 73 14.82 -20.63 16.69
N HIS A 74 15.17 -21.18 15.53
CA HIS A 74 15.02 -20.50 14.23
C HIS A 74 13.55 -20.37 13.83
N ILE A 75 12.76 -21.45 13.95
CA ILE A 75 11.33 -21.42 13.63
C ILE A 75 10.57 -20.41 14.48
N ARG A 76 10.89 -20.27 15.78
CA ARG A 76 10.26 -19.28 16.66
C ARG A 76 10.42 -17.86 16.11
N ARG A 77 11.64 -17.48 15.71
CA ARG A 77 11.92 -16.14 15.16
C ARG A 77 11.19 -15.91 13.84
N ARG A 78 11.14 -16.93 12.98
CA ARG A 78 10.47 -16.84 11.69
C ARG A 78 8.95 -16.74 11.83
N VAL A 79 8.35 -17.49 12.75
CA VAL A 79 6.94 -17.35 13.13
C VAL A 79 6.66 -15.96 13.71
N ASP A 80 7.51 -15.46 14.61
CA ASP A 80 7.35 -14.12 15.19
C ASP A 80 7.41 -13.01 14.12
N MET A 81 8.21 -13.18 13.06
CA MET A 81 8.25 -12.26 11.92
C MET A 81 7.04 -12.34 11.00
N ALA A 82 6.38 -13.50 10.92
CA ALA A 82 5.29 -13.80 9.98
C ALA A 82 3.93 -13.96 10.70
N ARG A 83 3.83 -13.40 11.91
CA ARG A 83 2.69 -13.62 12.83
C ARG A 83 1.47 -12.73 12.55
N GLY A 84 1.67 -11.58 11.92
CA GLY A 84 0.61 -10.64 11.57
C GLY A 84 0.92 -9.93 10.26
N GLY A 85 -0.01 -9.07 9.81
CA GLY A 85 0.15 -8.29 8.57
C GLY A 85 1.24 -7.20 8.66
N ILE A 86 1.64 -6.81 9.88
CA ILE A 86 2.65 -5.79 10.14
C ILE A 86 3.89 -6.43 10.76
N ARG A 87 5.05 -6.14 10.17
CA ARG A 87 6.35 -6.63 10.67
C ARG A 87 6.79 -5.84 11.90
N ILE A 88 6.96 -6.52 13.04
CA ILE A 88 7.50 -5.93 14.28
C ILE A 88 8.96 -6.35 14.46
N PRO A 89 9.90 -5.41 14.75
CA PRO A 89 11.30 -5.74 15.06
C PRO A 89 11.45 -6.64 16.31
N GLU A 90 12.43 -7.56 16.29
CA GLU A 90 12.65 -8.53 17.39
C GLU A 90 12.94 -7.86 18.75
N HIS A 91 13.67 -6.74 18.76
CA HIS A 91 13.93 -6.00 20.01
C HIS A 91 12.64 -5.43 20.62
N LYS A 92 11.69 -4.95 19.78
CA LYS A 92 10.38 -4.48 20.22
C LYS A 92 9.48 -5.61 20.70
N LEU A 93 9.50 -6.76 20.04
CA LEU A 93 8.79 -7.95 20.54
C LEU A 93 9.30 -8.39 21.92
N ASN A 94 10.61 -8.27 22.17
CA ASN A 94 11.19 -8.57 23.47
C ASN A 94 10.80 -7.54 24.54
N GLU A 95 10.70 -6.24 24.19
CA GLU A 95 10.14 -5.22 25.08
C GLU A 95 8.68 -5.51 25.45
N ILE A 96 7.84 -5.86 24.46
CA ILE A 96 6.44 -6.25 24.68
C ILE A 96 6.33 -7.45 25.63
N ARG A 97 7.17 -8.48 25.42
CA ARG A 97 7.19 -9.67 26.28
C ARG A 97 7.65 -9.37 27.71
N LYS A 98 8.56 -8.42 27.89
CA LYS A 98 9.12 -8.04 29.20
C LYS A 98 8.22 -7.06 29.96
N ASN A 99 7.45 -6.23 29.25
CA ASN A 99 6.63 -5.19 29.85
C ASN A 99 5.14 -5.33 29.50
N PRO A 100 4.42 -6.31 30.06
CA PRO A 100 3.01 -6.56 29.78
C PRO A 100 2.07 -5.46 30.31
N LYS A 101 2.59 -4.44 31.01
CA LYS A 101 1.81 -3.35 31.61
C LYS A 101 1.64 -2.15 30.67
N ASP A 102 2.40 -2.07 29.58
CA ASP A 102 2.31 -0.94 28.65
C ASP A 102 1.14 -1.13 27.67
N LYS A 103 0.03 -0.43 27.95
CA LYS A 103 -1.22 -0.53 27.20
C LYS A 103 -1.04 -0.25 25.71
N LYS A 104 -0.21 0.73 25.32
CA LYS A 104 -0.02 1.11 23.90
C LYS A 104 0.70 0.02 23.12
N MET A 105 1.72 -0.58 23.72
CA MET A 105 2.50 -1.66 23.10
C MET A 105 1.67 -2.95 23.00
N VAL A 106 0.82 -3.20 23.99
CA VAL A 106 -0.15 -4.30 23.98
C VAL A 106 -1.23 -4.07 22.90
N GLU A 107 -1.77 -2.86 22.80
CA GLU A 107 -2.74 -2.46 21.78
C GLU A 107 -2.17 -2.62 20.37
N MET A 108 -0.93 -2.16 20.11
CA MET A 108 -0.26 -2.36 18.84
C MET A 108 -0.10 -3.86 18.48
N PHE A 109 0.21 -4.70 19.47
CA PHE A 109 0.30 -6.15 19.27
C PHE A 109 -1.06 -6.77 18.91
N PHE A 110 -2.12 -6.46 19.67
CA PHE A 110 -3.47 -6.99 19.40
C PHE A 110 -4.03 -6.49 18.07
N ASN A 111 -3.85 -5.20 17.74
CA ASN A 111 -4.28 -4.63 16.46
C ASN A 111 -3.59 -5.31 15.28
N SER A 112 -2.29 -5.64 15.40
CA SER A 112 -1.55 -6.35 14.35
C SER A 112 -1.98 -7.81 14.12
N ILE A 113 -2.62 -8.44 15.10
CA ILE A 113 -3.05 -9.85 15.04
C ILE A 113 -4.53 -9.96 14.64
N PHE A 114 -5.38 -9.09 15.19
CA PHE A 114 -6.84 -9.26 15.09
C PHE A 114 -7.53 -8.24 14.20
N LEU A 115 -6.99 -7.02 14.06
CA LEU A 115 -7.58 -5.96 13.23
C LEU A 115 -6.95 -5.93 11.84
N SER A 116 -6.71 -7.10 11.24
CA SER A 116 -6.43 -7.14 9.81
C SER A 116 -7.64 -6.57 9.07
N ILE A 117 -7.39 -5.52 8.30
CA ILE A 117 -8.39 -4.82 7.46
C ILE A 117 -9.08 -5.79 6.47
N ASP A 118 -8.47 -6.96 6.25
CA ASP A 118 -8.95 -8.00 5.32
C ASP A 118 -10.04 -8.92 5.90
N VAL A 119 -10.43 -8.80 7.17
CA VAL A 119 -11.62 -9.50 7.68
C VAL A 119 -12.82 -8.65 7.33
N PRO A 120 -13.70 -9.05 6.39
CA PRO A 120 -14.91 -8.31 6.11
C PRO A 120 -15.75 -8.27 7.38
N VAL A 121 -15.79 -7.11 8.03
CA VAL A 121 -16.73 -6.87 9.12
C VAL A 121 -18.10 -6.73 8.47
N ILE A 122 -18.82 -7.85 8.37
CA ILE A 122 -20.22 -7.86 8.00
C ILE A 122 -20.96 -7.07 9.07
N LYS A 123 -21.72 -6.03 8.69
CA LYS A 123 -22.55 -5.29 9.65
C LYS A 123 -23.44 -6.31 10.36
N PRO A 124 -23.55 -6.29 11.71
CA PRO A 124 -24.31 -7.29 12.46
C PRO A 124 -25.82 -7.34 12.14
N ASN A 125 -26.31 -6.55 11.17
CA ASN A 125 -27.70 -6.48 10.73
C ASN A 125 -27.89 -6.36 9.19
N SER A 126 -26.87 -6.56 8.34
CA SER A 126 -27.05 -6.55 6.88
C SER A 126 -27.08 -7.98 6.32
N ASN A 127 -28.22 -8.42 5.79
CA ASN A 127 -28.37 -9.69 5.06
C ASN A 127 -27.77 -9.66 3.64
N ASN A 128 -26.99 -8.62 3.33
CA ASN A 128 -26.37 -8.43 2.03
C ASN A 128 -24.86 -8.62 2.20
N ASP A 129 -24.30 -9.61 1.52
CA ASP A 129 -22.87 -9.95 1.53
C ASP A 129 -21.97 -8.83 0.93
N ASP A 130 -22.57 -7.79 0.34
CA ASP A 130 -21.87 -6.72 -0.37
C ASP A 130 -21.53 -5.50 0.49
N GLU A 131 -22.03 -5.38 1.73
CA GLU A 131 -21.75 -4.23 2.61
C GLU A 131 -20.54 -4.47 3.52
N THR A 132 -19.36 -4.53 2.91
CA THR A 132 -18.09 -4.62 3.65
C THR A 132 -17.69 -3.22 4.14
N MET A 133 -17.57 -3.00 5.45
CA MET A 133 -17.08 -1.73 6.05
C MET A 133 -15.68 -1.28 5.59
N MET A 134 -14.96 -2.13 4.85
CA MET A 134 -13.59 -1.89 4.35
C MET A 134 -13.51 -0.76 3.31
N PHE A 135 -14.61 -0.42 2.63
CA PHE A 135 -14.62 0.63 1.61
C PHE A 135 -15.00 2.03 2.14
N ASP A 136 -15.36 2.16 3.43
CA ASP A 136 -15.85 3.40 4.02
C ASP A 136 -14.73 4.29 4.62
N HIS A 137 -13.52 4.24 4.06
CA HIS A 137 -12.53 5.29 4.33
C HIS A 137 -12.93 6.53 3.53
N ILE A 138 -13.69 7.41 4.17
CA ILE A 138 -14.11 8.69 3.59
C ILE A 138 -12.85 9.52 3.30
N ASP A 139 -12.64 9.85 2.03
CA ASP A 139 -11.62 10.82 1.62
C ASP A 139 -11.92 12.15 2.31
N THR A 140 -11.00 12.61 3.14
CA THR A 140 -11.11 13.86 3.90
C THR A 140 -10.45 15.04 3.18
N SER A 141 -9.92 14.82 1.97
CA SER A 141 -9.38 15.91 1.16
C SER A 141 -10.48 16.94 0.88
N GLU A 142 -10.17 18.20 1.14
CA GLU A 142 -11.08 19.29 0.78
C GLU A 142 -11.22 19.32 -0.75
N PRO A 143 -12.45 19.28 -1.30
CA PRO A 143 -12.64 19.38 -2.74
C PRO A 143 -12.07 20.72 -3.21
N TYR A 144 -11.26 20.67 -4.27
CA TYR A 144 -10.62 21.85 -4.85
C TYR A 144 -11.64 22.97 -5.05
N ASN A 145 -11.35 24.20 -4.60
CA ASN A 145 -12.29 25.30 -4.72
C ASN A 145 -12.31 25.84 -6.17
N ILE A 146 -13.02 25.11 -7.02
CA ILE A 146 -13.21 25.41 -8.45
C ILE A 146 -13.74 26.84 -8.64
N HIS A 147 -14.55 27.34 -7.70
CA HIS A 147 -15.10 28.69 -7.79
C HIS A 147 -14.02 29.78 -7.69
N ILE A 148 -13.08 29.65 -6.74
CA ILE A 148 -11.96 30.60 -6.61
C ILE A 148 -11.04 30.56 -7.82
N MET A 149 -10.68 29.35 -8.29
CA MET A 149 -9.84 29.20 -9.48
C MET A 149 -10.51 29.77 -10.73
N ASN A 150 -11.79 29.50 -10.93
CA ASN A 150 -12.51 30.02 -12.10
C ASN A 150 -12.67 31.55 -12.05
N ALA A 151 -12.89 32.13 -10.87
CA ALA A 151 -12.92 33.57 -10.70
C ALA A 151 -11.56 34.21 -11.04
N TYR A 152 -10.47 33.58 -10.61
CA TYR A 152 -9.12 34.05 -10.92
C TYR A 152 -8.80 33.96 -12.42
N LEU A 153 -9.04 32.81 -13.05
CA LEU A 153 -8.82 32.61 -14.49
C LEU A 153 -9.63 33.60 -15.33
N LYS A 154 -10.88 33.85 -14.96
CA LYS A 154 -11.69 34.88 -15.63
C LYS A 154 -11.07 36.27 -15.53
N SER A 155 -10.59 36.67 -14.36
CA SER A 155 -9.98 37.99 -14.18
C SER A 155 -8.73 38.18 -15.04
N LEU A 156 -7.91 37.12 -15.20
CA LEU A 156 -6.76 37.12 -16.09
C LEU A 156 -7.20 37.20 -17.57
N MET A 157 -8.20 36.40 -17.94
CA MET A 157 -8.72 36.39 -19.31
C MET A 157 -9.34 37.74 -19.68
N GLU A 158 -10.14 38.38 -18.83
CA GLU A 158 -10.74 39.69 -19.08
C GLU A 158 -9.70 40.80 -19.24
N LYS A 159 -8.57 40.69 -18.54
CA LYS A 159 -7.49 41.68 -18.60
C LYS A 159 -6.67 41.58 -19.89
N HIS A 160 -6.47 40.37 -20.40
CA HIS A 160 -5.50 40.10 -21.48
C HIS A 160 -6.14 39.72 -22.82
N LEU A 161 -7.42 39.39 -22.87
CA LEU A 161 -8.11 38.91 -24.07
C LEU A 161 -9.22 39.84 -24.53
N ASP A 162 -9.50 39.78 -25.84
CA ASP A 162 -10.61 40.50 -26.43
C ASP A 162 -11.92 39.75 -26.15
N LYS A 163 -13.06 40.43 -26.23
CA LYS A 163 -14.38 39.87 -25.87
C LYS A 163 -14.67 38.51 -26.53
N ASN A 164 -14.32 38.35 -27.80
CA ASN A 164 -14.55 37.09 -28.52
C ASN A 164 -13.58 35.98 -28.06
N GLU A 165 -12.32 36.31 -27.81
CA GLU A 165 -11.30 35.37 -27.30
C GLU A 165 -11.67 34.88 -25.89
N TYR A 166 -12.09 35.82 -25.03
CA TYR A 166 -12.59 35.55 -23.68
C TYR A 166 -13.78 34.60 -23.72
N GLU A 167 -14.84 34.93 -24.47
CA GLU A 167 -16.06 34.13 -24.53
C GLU A 167 -15.82 32.74 -25.12
N VAL A 168 -14.96 32.62 -26.14
CA VAL A 168 -14.58 31.32 -26.71
C VAL A 168 -13.91 30.44 -25.66
N LEU A 169 -12.95 30.95 -24.89
CA LEU A 169 -12.28 30.18 -23.84
C LEU A 169 -13.21 29.84 -22.68
N ARG A 170 -13.98 30.82 -22.20
CA ARG A 170 -14.93 30.68 -21.10
C ARG A 170 -15.94 29.56 -21.38
N MET A 171 -16.55 29.56 -22.57
CA MET A 171 -17.51 28.53 -22.99
C MET A 171 -16.85 27.19 -23.35
N SER A 172 -15.63 27.20 -23.89
CA SER A 172 -14.91 25.97 -24.26
C SER A 172 -14.48 25.13 -23.06
N TYR A 173 -14.18 25.78 -21.93
CA TYR A 173 -13.73 25.12 -20.71
C TYR A 173 -14.81 25.08 -19.61
N GLY A 174 -15.89 25.84 -19.77
CA GLY A 174 -17.02 25.82 -18.83
C GLY A 174 -16.67 26.41 -17.48
N LEU A 175 -16.04 27.60 -17.46
CA LEU A 175 -15.56 28.23 -16.22
C LEU A 175 -16.71 28.67 -15.28
N ASP A 176 -17.86 29.02 -15.84
CA ASP A 176 -19.05 29.46 -15.09
C ASP A 176 -20.36 29.13 -15.81
N CYS A 177 -20.26 28.30 -16.83
CA CYS A 177 -21.39 27.77 -17.57
C CYS A 177 -21.05 26.33 -17.97
N ASP A 178 -22.05 25.60 -18.44
CA ASP A 178 -21.81 24.29 -19.04
C ASP A 178 -20.82 24.42 -20.21
N LYS A 179 -20.04 23.36 -20.44
CA LYS A 179 -19.10 23.31 -21.55
C LYS A 179 -19.85 23.24 -22.88
N HIS A 180 -19.54 24.15 -23.79
CA HIS A 180 -20.18 24.21 -25.10
C HIS A 180 -19.33 23.58 -26.19
N SER A 181 -19.97 23.03 -27.22
CA SER A 181 -19.29 22.57 -28.43
C SER A 181 -18.85 23.75 -29.30
N ALA A 182 -17.83 23.56 -30.15
CA ALA A 182 -17.34 24.63 -31.03
C ALA A 182 -18.42 25.18 -31.98
N LYS A 183 -19.43 24.38 -32.33
CA LYS A 183 -20.58 24.81 -33.13
C LYS A 183 -21.51 25.71 -32.33
N GLU A 184 -21.86 25.32 -31.10
CA GLU A 184 -22.69 26.14 -30.20
C GLU A 184 -22.03 27.48 -29.87
N ILE A 185 -20.71 27.49 -29.67
CA ILE A 185 -19.94 28.72 -29.44
C ILE A 185 -20.01 29.62 -30.67
N ALA A 186 -19.84 29.05 -31.88
CA ALA A 186 -19.95 29.81 -33.11
C ALA A 186 -21.34 30.43 -33.28
N ASP A 187 -22.40 29.68 -32.96
CA ASP A 187 -23.78 30.16 -33.03
C ASP A 187 -24.03 31.29 -32.02
N LYS A 188 -23.57 31.14 -30.77
CA LYS A 188 -23.71 32.17 -29.71
C LYS A 188 -22.94 33.44 -30.01
N LEU A 189 -21.77 33.34 -30.64
CA LEU A 189 -20.93 34.48 -31.01
C LEU A 189 -21.22 35.01 -32.42
N ASN A 190 -22.28 34.53 -33.09
CA ASN A 190 -22.67 34.92 -34.45
C ASN A 190 -21.53 34.78 -35.48
N ILE A 191 -20.65 33.78 -35.32
CA ILE A 191 -19.56 33.48 -36.26
C ILE A 191 -20.13 32.68 -37.44
N LYS A 192 -20.51 33.38 -38.51
CA LYS A 192 -21.12 32.78 -39.70
C LYS A 192 -20.07 32.22 -40.67
N GLY A 193 -20.30 31.02 -41.19
CA GLY A 193 -19.48 30.40 -42.23
C GLY A 193 -19.52 28.87 -42.20
N VAL A 194 -19.25 28.23 -43.35
CA VAL A 194 -19.28 26.75 -43.50
C VAL A 194 -18.22 26.06 -42.62
N SER A 195 -17.19 26.79 -42.19
CA SER A 195 -16.08 26.36 -41.33
C SER A 195 -16.05 27.07 -39.97
N SER A 196 -17.20 27.54 -39.47
CA SER A 196 -17.29 28.32 -38.23
C SER A 196 -16.63 27.66 -37.00
N TYR A 197 -16.75 26.34 -36.86
CA TYR A 197 -16.10 25.56 -35.79
C TYR A 197 -14.56 25.56 -35.86
N VAL A 198 -13.99 25.63 -37.08
CA VAL A 198 -12.54 25.73 -37.28
C VAL A 198 -12.05 27.08 -36.78
N ARG A 199 -12.78 28.14 -37.12
CA ARG A 199 -12.47 29.51 -36.69
C ARG A 199 -12.53 29.68 -35.18
N VAL A 200 -13.48 29.02 -34.50
CA VAL A 200 -13.52 28.96 -33.03
C VAL A 200 -12.29 28.26 -32.47
N SER A 201 -11.81 27.19 -33.10
CA SER A 201 -10.60 26.46 -32.68
C SER A 201 -9.33 27.30 -32.88
N GLU A 202 -9.26 28.08 -33.95
CA GLU A 202 -8.19 29.04 -34.21
C GLU A 202 -8.18 30.17 -33.17
N LEU A 203 -9.34 30.79 -32.90
CA LEU A 203 -9.49 31.82 -31.87
C LEU A 203 -9.12 31.29 -30.50
N LYS A 204 -9.51 30.05 -30.17
CA LYS A 204 -9.12 29.39 -28.93
C LYS A 204 -7.60 29.27 -28.82
N LYS A 205 -6.92 28.84 -29.89
CA LYS A 205 -5.46 28.68 -29.91
C LYS A 205 -4.74 30.03 -29.79
N GLN A 206 -5.24 31.06 -30.49
CA GLN A 206 -4.71 32.42 -30.42
C GLN A 206 -4.86 33.00 -29.02
N ALA A 207 -6.04 32.84 -28.40
CA ALA A 207 -6.29 33.31 -27.05
C ALA A 207 -5.37 32.65 -26.02
N VAL A 208 -5.15 31.33 -26.11
CA VAL A 208 -4.19 30.63 -25.25
C VAL A 208 -2.78 31.17 -25.44
N GLN A 209 -2.34 31.36 -26.68
CA GLN A 209 -1.00 31.90 -26.95
C GLN A 209 -0.83 33.31 -26.38
N LYS A 210 -1.83 34.18 -26.56
CA LYS A 210 -1.84 35.55 -26.03
C LYS A 210 -1.76 35.57 -24.49
N LEU A 211 -2.41 34.64 -23.80
CA LEU A 211 -2.28 34.49 -22.35
C LEU A 211 -0.88 34.04 -21.95
N ILE A 212 -0.30 33.05 -22.65
CA ILE A 212 1.07 32.57 -22.40
C ILE A 212 2.08 33.71 -22.55
N ASP A 213 1.89 34.55 -23.57
CA ASP A 213 2.84 35.63 -23.89
C ASP A 213 2.70 36.85 -22.97
N SER A 214 1.56 37.01 -22.27
CA SER A 214 1.23 38.24 -21.53
C SER A 214 1.04 38.10 -20.02
N VAL A 215 0.79 36.89 -19.52
CA VAL A 215 0.66 36.61 -18.08
C VAL A 215 2.03 36.34 -17.46
N ASP A 216 2.31 36.97 -16.32
CA ASP A 216 3.56 36.72 -15.61
C ASP A 216 3.56 35.31 -15.00
N HIS A 217 4.67 34.58 -15.17
CA HIS A 217 4.77 33.17 -14.80
C HIS A 217 4.66 32.97 -13.28
N SER A 218 5.05 33.98 -12.49
CA SER A 218 4.91 33.98 -11.04
C SER A 218 3.44 33.89 -10.58
N GLN A 219 2.51 34.42 -11.37
CA GLN A 219 1.08 34.48 -11.06
C GLN A 219 0.35 33.14 -11.24
N VAL A 220 1.01 32.14 -11.81
CA VAL A 220 0.45 30.81 -12.10
C VAL A 220 0.99 29.75 -11.14
N LEU A 221 2.13 30.00 -10.48
CA LEU A 221 2.83 29.07 -9.59
C LEU A 221 2.01 28.65 -8.37
N ASP A 222 1.18 29.55 -7.83
CA ASP A 222 0.36 29.26 -6.63
C ASP A 222 -0.81 28.29 -6.89
N PHE A 223 -1.08 27.95 -8.17
CA PHE A 223 -2.20 27.10 -8.59
C PHE A 223 -1.77 25.73 -9.14
N LEU A 224 -0.46 25.45 -9.18
CA LEU A 224 0.15 24.16 -9.59
C LEU A 224 0.57 23.34 -8.36
#